data_AF-A0A9P7U352-F1
#
_entry.id   AF-A0A9P7U352-F1
#
_cell.length_a   1.000
_cell.length_b   1.000
_cell.length_c   1.000
_cell.angle_alpha   90.00
_cell.angle_beta   90.00
_cell.angle_gamma   90.00
#
_symmetry.space_group_name_H-M   'P 1'
#
loop_
_entity.id
_entity.type
_entity.pdbx_description
1 polymer ?
#
loop_
_entity_poly.entity_id
_entity_poly.type
_entity_poly.pdbx_seq_one_letter_code
_entity_poly.pdbx_strand_id
1 'polypeptide(L)'
;MSRALDPSVKKALQNGNHGEAFEHISAVLDSSHGTTYLEIEILPKSHVLGADTYILQDGEYIGIPKLRLVQAFLHARQMLNQVLLSEGSFHDEKVMRATAVLLLMDSEHLTAANVRKRVISRVASLDDGQRKDLMTREAYFLNSLLRSRLHRHTKSPVLWNHKRWLARQLRDHGVPICLLHEFEQVICVAAERHARNYYAWTYARDVITMEIASLTPRAASSVVDSVLPVVTNWCRLHHQDVSGWAFLLHLVGLFPEKGQDVAEETLRLVEKFKWRNESVWHFLKNLALMPALQAKKKSIVEVWRKMKLSVDGEASMDAITLDRAAAWGGFS
;
A
#
# COMPACT_ATOMS: atom_id res chain seq x y z
N MET A 1 -1.13 -18.45 -18.92
CA MET A 1 -0.38 -19.72 -19.11
C MET A 1 -0.91 -20.76 -18.14
N SER A 2 -1.72 -21.70 -18.62
CA SER A 2 -2.27 -22.82 -17.85
C SER A 2 -1.21 -23.91 -17.75
N ARG A 3 -0.58 -24.08 -16.59
CA ARG A 3 0.12 -25.33 -16.26
C ARG A 3 -0.94 -26.33 -15.84
N ALA A 4 -0.94 -27.52 -16.44
CA ALA A 4 -1.79 -28.62 -16.02
C ALA A 4 -1.67 -28.82 -14.50
N LEU A 5 -2.82 -28.88 -13.82
CA LEU A 5 -2.85 -29.12 -12.38
C LEU A 5 -2.26 -30.51 -12.10
N ASP A 6 -1.38 -30.55 -11.11
CA ASP A 6 -0.82 -31.79 -10.56
C ASP A 6 -1.95 -32.80 -10.25
N PRO A 7 -1.85 -34.07 -10.67
CA PRO A 7 -2.88 -35.08 -10.42
C PRO A 7 -3.28 -35.22 -8.95
N SER A 8 -2.34 -35.05 -8.02
CA SER A 8 -2.59 -35.09 -6.57
C SER A 8 -3.48 -33.92 -6.12
N VAL A 9 -3.24 -32.72 -6.68
CA VAL A 9 -4.07 -31.53 -6.43
C VAL A 9 -5.43 -31.68 -7.07
N LYS A 10 -5.52 -32.24 -8.27
CA LYS A 10 -6.80 -32.49 -8.94
C LYS A 10 -7.67 -33.44 -8.10
N LYS A 11 -7.09 -34.52 -7.56
CA LYS A 11 -7.78 -35.46 -6.67
C LYS A 11 -8.21 -34.79 -5.36
N ALA A 12 -7.34 -33.98 -4.76
CA ALA A 12 -7.67 -33.24 -3.53
C ALA A 12 -8.76 -32.17 -3.74
N LEU A 13 -8.85 -31.58 -4.93
CA LEU A 13 -9.92 -30.66 -5.30
C LEU A 13 -11.24 -31.39 -5.60
N GLN A 14 -11.21 -32.60 -6.14
CA GLN A 14 -12.43 -33.39 -6.40
C GLN A 14 -13.12 -33.86 -5.13
N ASN A 15 -12.36 -34.19 -4.08
CA ASN A 15 -12.87 -34.79 -2.84
C ASN A 15 -12.86 -33.82 -1.64
N GLY A 16 -12.43 -32.58 -1.82
CA GLY A 16 -12.28 -31.62 -0.72
C GLY A 16 -13.60 -30.93 -0.35
N ASN A 17 -13.78 -30.63 0.93
CA ASN A 17 -14.90 -29.81 1.40
C ASN A 17 -14.66 -28.32 1.08
N HIS A 18 -15.15 -27.86 -0.07
CA HIS A 18 -14.93 -26.48 -0.53
C HIS A 18 -15.68 -25.45 0.32
N GLY A 19 -16.87 -25.82 0.82
CA GLY A 19 -17.70 -24.95 1.66
C GLY A 19 -17.04 -24.69 3.01
N GLU A 20 -16.50 -25.73 3.64
CA GLU A 20 -15.81 -25.57 4.93
C GLU A 20 -14.53 -24.73 4.82
N ALA A 21 -13.72 -24.96 3.77
CA ALA A 21 -12.57 -24.12 3.48
C ALA A 21 -12.96 -22.64 3.28
N PHE A 22 -14.09 -22.40 2.59
CA PHE A 22 -14.64 -21.06 2.43
C PHE A 22 -15.08 -20.45 3.76
N GLU A 23 -15.82 -21.17 4.58
CA GLU A 23 -16.32 -20.67 5.87
C GLU A 23 -15.16 -20.26 6.78
N HIS A 24 -14.14 -21.10 6.94
CA HIS A 24 -12.98 -20.78 7.77
C HIS A 24 -12.19 -19.57 7.25
N ILE A 25 -11.85 -19.54 5.96
CA ILE A 25 -11.05 -18.44 5.38
C ILE A 25 -11.82 -17.13 5.43
N SER A 26 -13.10 -17.13 5.06
CA SER A 26 -13.88 -15.90 5.07
C SER A 26 -14.19 -15.40 6.48
N ALA A 27 -14.34 -16.28 7.48
CA ALA A 27 -14.55 -15.88 8.87
C ALA A 27 -13.33 -15.13 9.44
N VAL A 28 -12.11 -15.61 9.14
CA VAL A 28 -10.88 -14.91 9.56
C VAL A 28 -10.74 -13.56 8.85
N LEU A 29 -11.10 -13.45 7.58
CA LEU A 29 -11.04 -12.17 6.85
C LEU A 29 -12.08 -11.15 7.32
N ASP A 30 -13.18 -11.60 7.92
CA ASP A 30 -14.26 -10.74 8.43
C ASP A 30 -14.07 -10.36 9.92
N SER A 31 -13.22 -11.09 10.63
CA SER A 31 -12.91 -10.84 12.04
C SER A 31 -11.96 -9.65 12.17
N SER A 32 -12.39 -8.57 12.83
CA SER A 32 -11.49 -7.47 13.21
C SER A 32 -10.69 -7.86 14.45
N HIS A 33 -9.37 -7.89 14.34
CA HIS A 33 -8.45 -8.21 15.44
C HIS A 33 -7.95 -6.95 16.18
N GLY A 34 -8.88 -6.07 16.58
CA GLY A 34 -8.54 -4.86 17.34
C GLY A 34 -7.94 -3.75 16.47
N THR A 35 -6.80 -3.19 16.89
CA THR A 35 -6.17 -2.03 16.22
C THR A 35 -5.13 -2.41 15.17
N THR A 36 -4.80 -3.69 15.04
CA THR A 36 -3.82 -4.21 14.07
C THR A 36 -4.51 -4.98 12.94
N TYR A 37 -3.96 -4.84 11.74
CA TYR A 37 -4.43 -5.53 10.55
C TYR A 37 -3.85 -6.94 10.46
N LEU A 38 -4.50 -7.82 9.70
CA LEU A 38 -3.98 -9.16 9.43
C LEU A 38 -2.64 -9.08 8.68
N GLU A 39 -1.76 -10.02 8.99
CA GLU A 39 -0.54 -10.32 8.22
C GLU A 39 -0.71 -11.70 7.57
N ILE A 40 -1.02 -11.70 6.28
CA ILE A 40 -1.43 -12.88 5.54
C ILE A 40 -0.26 -13.45 4.74
N GLU A 41 -0.03 -14.75 4.88
CA GLU A 41 0.91 -15.53 4.06
C GLU A 41 0.22 -16.73 3.42
N ILE A 42 0.45 -16.94 2.11
CA ILE A 42 -0.04 -18.12 1.40
C ILE A 42 1.02 -19.22 1.48
N LEU A 43 0.72 -20.26 2.25
CA LEU A 43 1.67 -21.34 2.50
C LEU A 43 1.85 -22.21 1.24
N PRO A 44 3.11 -22.47 0.84
CA PRO A 44 3.39 -23.34 -0.29
C PRO A 44 3.06 -24.80 0.03
N LYS A 45 2.95 -25.64 -1.01
CA LYS A 45 2.59 -27.06 -0.89
C LYS A 45 3.51 -27.88 0.03
N SER A 46 4.73 -27.40 0.28
CA SER A 46 5.69 -28.05 1.19
C SER A 46 5.22 -28.04 2.65
N HIS A 47 4.32 -27.14 3.02
CA HIS A 47 3.72 -27.11 4.35
C HIS A 47 2.53 -28.07 4.38
N VAL A 48 2.81 -29.31 4.80
CA VAL A 48 1.78 -30.35 4.96
C VAL A 48 1.07 -30.11 6.29
N LEU A 49 -0.20 -29.76 6.24
CA LEU A 49 -1.06 -29.60 7.42
C LEU A 49 -2.09 -30.73 7.49
N GLY A 50 -2.72 -30.88 8.65
CA GLY A 50 -3.80 -31.84 8.87
C GLY A 50 -4.97 -31.66 7.90
N ALA A 51 -5.72 -32.73 7.68
CA ALA A 51 -6.89 -32.74 6.79
C ALA A 51 -7.98 -31.74 7.23
N ASP A 52 -8.03 -31.42 8.52
CA ASP A 52 -9.01 -30.49 9.11
C ASP A 52 -8.40 -29.11 9.43
N THR A 53 -7.16 -28.87 9.00
CA THR A 53 -6.47 -27.59 9.19
C THR A 53 -6.65 -26.73 7.95
N TYR A 54 -7.47 -25.68 8.08
CA TYR A 54 -7.76 -24.74 7.01
C TYR A 54 -6.84 -23.52 7.01
N ILE A 55 -6.41 -23.09 8.19
CA ILE A 55 -5.60 -21.89 8.43
C ILE A 55 -4.69 -22.17 9.64
N LEU A 56 -3.49 -21.62 9.64
CA LEU A 56 -2.67 -21.44 10.84
C LEU A 56 -2.84 -20.00 11.30
N GLN A 57 -3.15 -19.80 12.58
CA GLN A 57 -3.34 -18.47 13.13
C GLN A 57 -2.55 -18.32 14.42
N ASP A 58 -1.73 -17.26 14.48
CA ASP A 58 -1.06 -16.79 15.68
C ASP A 58 -1.30 -15.28 15.78
N GLY A 59 -2.24 -14.87 16.63
CA GLY A 59 -2.72 -13.49 16.68
C GLY A 59 -3.25 -12.99 15.32
N GLU A 60 -2.67 -11.89 14.84
CA GLU A 60 -2.94 -11.28 13.53
C GLU A 60 -2.24 -11.97 12.35
N TYR A 61 -1.30 -12.89 12.61
CA TYR A 61 -0.57 -13.60 11.58
C TYR A 61 -1.35 -14.82 11.12
N ILE A 62 -1.65 -14.89 9.82
CA ILE A 62 -2.42 -15.98 9.24
C ILE A 62 -1.67 -16.66 8.10
N GLY A 63 -1.50 -17.97 8.21
CA GLY A 63 -0.95 -18.84 7.20
C GLY A 63 -2.06 -19.64 6.52
N ILE A 64 -2.31 -19.39 5.23
CA ILE A 64 -3.37 -20.07 4.47
C ILE A 64 -2.74 -21.02 3.47
N PRO A 65 -2.93 -22.35 3.59
CA PRO A 65 -2.46 -23.30 2.58
C PRO A 65 -3.08 -23.01 1.23
N LYS A 66 -2.24 -22.96 0.19
CA LYS A 66 -2.70 -22.67 -1.18
C LYS A 66 -3.84 -23.56 -1.65
N LEU A 67 -3.84 -24.85 -1.27
CA LEU A 67 -4.92 -25.78 -1.62
C LEU A 67 -6.26 -25.34 -1.02
N ARG A 68 -6.28 -24.93 0.26
CA ARG A 68 -7.48 -24.47 0.97
C ARG A 68 -8.00 -23.16 0.39
N LEU A 69 -7.10 -22.24 0.03
CA LEU A 69 -7.48 -21.02 -0.68
C LEU A 69 -8.14 -21.32 -2.03
N VAL A 70 -7.62 -22.28 -2.81
CA VAL A 70 -8.23 -22.67 -4.09
C VAL A 70 -9.62 -23.30 -3.88
N GLN A 71 -9.79 -24.14 -2.86
CA GLN A 71 -11.10 -24.72 -2.50
C GLN A 71 -12.11 -23.62 -2.15
N ALA A 72 -11.72 -22.70 -1.26
CA ALA A 72 -12.55 -21.56 -0.88
C ALA A 72 -12.88 -20.66 -2.07
N PHE A 73 -11.92 -20.40 -2.96
CA PHE A 73 -12.12 -19.63 -4.18
C PHE A 73 -13.18 -20.25 -5.11
N LEU A 74 -13.14 -21.58 -5.31
CA LEU A 74 -14.12 -22.27 -6.16
C LEU A 74 -15.54 -22.09 -5.62
N HIS A 75 -15.72 -22.23 -4.31
CA HIS A 75 -17.00 -22.01 -3.64
C HIS A 75 -17.44 -20.54 -3.73
N ALA A 76 -16.57 -19.60 -3.36
CA ALA A 76 -16.85 -18.17 -3.43
C ALA A 76 -17.24 -17.70 -4.85
N ARG A 77 -16.61 -18.26 -5.88
CA ARG A 77 -16.95 -17.96 -7.29
C ARG A 77 -18.33 -18.47 -7.67
N GLN A 78 -18.73 -19.65 -7.20
CA GLN A 78 -20.08 -20.18 -7.41
C GLN A 78 -21.12 -19.25 -6.76
N MET A 79 -20.87 -18.83 -5.51
CA MET A 79 -21.73 -17.88 -4.81
C MET A 79 -21.86 -16.56 -5.57
N LEU A 80 -20.74 -15.96 -6.00
CA LEU A 80 -20.79 -14.70 -6.74
C LEU A 80 -21.56 -14.84 -8.06
N ASN A 81 -21.38 -15.95 -8.79
CA ASN A 81 -22.14 -16.18 -10.02
C ASN A 81 -23.65 -16.27 -9.75
N GLN A 82 -24.06 -16.94 -8.66
CA GLN A 82 -25.48 -16.98 -8.27
C GLN A 82 -26.00 -15.57 -7.94
N VAL A 83 -25.22 -14.76 -7.21
CA VAL A 83 -25.56 -13.35 -6.91
C VAL A 83 -25.76 -12.53 -8.18
N LEU A 84 -24.91 -12.73 -9.20
CA LEU A 84 -24.98 -11.98 -10.44
C LEU A 84 -26.13 -12.42 -11.37
N LEU A 85 -26.53 -13.70 -11.29
CA LEU A 85 -27.61 -14.28 -12.11
C LEU A 85 -29.00 -14.13 -11.47
N SER A 86 -29.07 -13.94 -10.16
CA SER A 86 -30.34 -13.81 -9.43
C SER A 86 -30.72 -12.34 -9.31
N GLU A 87 -31.95 -11.99 -9.71
CA GLU A 87 -32.54 -10.67 -9.40
C GLU A 87 -32.96 -10.53 -7.91
N GLY A 88 -32.78 -11.59 -7.11
CA GLY A 88 -33.14 -11.64 -5.69
C GLY A 88 -32.07 -11.10 -4.73
N SER A 89 -32.52 -10.70 -3.53
CA SER A 89 -31.68 -10.12 -2.46
C SER A 89 -30.78 -11.18 -1.81
N PHE A 90 -29.56 -11.34 -2.28
CA PHE A 90 -28.52 -11.96 -1.46
C PHE A 90 -28.24 -11.10 -0.22
N HIS A 91 -27.98 -11.74 0.92
CA HIS A 91 -27.50 -11.03 2.11
C HIS A 91 -26.13 -10.41 1.80
N ASP A 92 -26.02 -9.09 2.00
CA ASP A 92 -24.81 -8.31 1.71
C ASP A 92 -23.58 -8.91 2.40
N GLU A 93 -23.73 -9.44 3.63
CA GLU A 93 -22.67 -10.14 4.36
C GLU A 93 -22.08 -11.33 3.59
N LYS A 94 -22.93 -12.20 3.01
CA LYS A 94 -22.47 -13.35 2.22
C LYS A 94 -21.73 -12.90 0.96
N VAL A 95 -22.20 -11.81 0.34
CA VAL A 95 -21.55 -11.21 -0.83
C VAL A 95 -20.18 -10.64 -0.45
N MET A 96 -20.08 -9.97 0.71
CA MET A 96 -18.81 -9.46 1.24
C MET A 96 -17.84 -10.60 1.57
N ARG A 97 -18.29 -11.69 2.19
CA ARG A 97 -17.45 -12.87 2.46
C ARG A 97 -16.95 -13.54 1.17
N ALA A 98 -17.84 -13.77 0.20
CA ALA A 98 -17.48 -14.35 -1.10
C ALA A 98 -16.46 -13.47 -1.85
N THR A 99 -16.72 -12.17 -1.96
CA THR A 99 -15.81 -11.25 -2.66
C THR A 99 -14.48 -11.05 -1.93
N ALA A 100 -14.44 -11.18 -0.60
CA ALA A 100 -13.19 -11.13 0.16
C ALA A 100 -12.27 -12.30 -0.21
N VAL A 101 -12.79 -13.53 -0.27
CA VAL A 101 -12.03 -14.71 -0.68
C VAL A 101 -11.58 -14.61 -2.14
N LEU A 102 -12.43 -14.08 -3.03
CA LEU A 102 -12.06 -13.84 -4.43
C LEU A 102 -10.88 -12.86 -4.55
N LEU A 103 -10.91 -11.75 -3.82
CA LEU A 103 -9.84 -10.75 -3.81
C LEU A 103 -8.57 -11.24 -3.11
N LEU A 104 -8.69 -12.10 -2.10
CA LEU A 104 -7.54 -12.77 -1.49
C LEU A 104 -6.83 -13.70 -2.49
N MET A 105 -7.59 -14.44 -3.31
CA MET A 105 -7.01 -15.31 -4.34
C MET A 105 -6.47 -14.51 -5.55
N ASP A 106 -7.20 -13.48 -5.98
CA ASP A 106 -6.90 -12.66 -7.14
C ASP A 106 -7.15 -11.17 -6.87
N SER A 107 -6.08 -10.43 -6.60
CA SER A 107 -6.12 -8.99 -6.31
C SER A 107 -6.70 -8.15 -7.46
N GLU A 108 -6.66 -8.67 -8.70
CA GLU A 108 -7.13 -7.96 -9.89
C GLU A 108 -8.57 -8.32 -10.28
N HIS A 109 -9.31 -9.01 -9.39
CA HIS A 109 -10.69 -9.40 -9.64
C HIS A 109 -11.65 -8.18 -9.61
N LEU A 110 -11.67 -7.40 -10.68
CA LEU A 110 -12.41 -6.13 -10.79
C LEU A 110 -13.90 -6.25 -10.47
N THR A 111 -14.56 -7.33 -10.90
CA THR A 111 -15.97 -7.57 -10.60
C THR A 111 -16.22 -7.70 -9.10
N ALA A 112 -15.35 -8.39 -8.36
CA ALA A 112 -15.49 -8.57 -6.91
C ALA A 112 -15.29 -7.22 -6.20
N ALA A 113 -14.25 -6.46 -6.57
CA ALA A 113 -14.02 -5.11 -6.05
C ALA A 113 -15.23 -4.19 -6.30
N ASN A 114 -15.79 -4.19 -7.51
CA ASN A 114 -16.94 -3.35 -7.84
C ASN A 114 -18.25 -3.82 -7.17
N VAL A 115 -18.43 -5.12 -6.93
CA VAL A 115 -19.55 -5.64 -6.15
C VAL A 115 -19.50 -5.10 -4.72
N ARG A 116 -18.33 -5.14 -4.07
CA ARG A 116 -18.14 -4.57 -2.72
C ARG A 116 -18.47 -3.08 -2.68
N LYS A 117 -17.97 -2.30 -3.64
CA LYS A 117 -18.33 -0.88 -3.78
C LYS A 117 -19.83 -0.67 -3.91
N ARG A 118 -20.52 -1.51 -4.70
CA ARG A 118 -21.99 -1.43 -4.83
C ARG A 118 -22.70 -1.74 -3.53
N VAL A 119 -22.28 -2.76 -2.78
CA VAL A 119 -22.82 -3.06 -1.43
C VAL A 119 -22.66 -1.84 -0.52
N ILE A 120 -21.45 -1.27 -0.46
CA ILE A 120 -21.15 -0.08 0.36
C ILE A 120 -21.85 1.20 -0.17
N SER A 121 -22.22 1.27 -1.46
CA SER A 121 -22.92 2.42 -2.04
C SER A 121 -24.44 2.31 -1.93
N ARG A 122 -24.99 1.10 -1.82
CA ARG A 122 -26.45 0.84 -1.70
C ARG A 122 -27.03 1.25 -0.35
N VAL A 123 -26.27 2.03 0.42
CA VAL A 123 -26.50 2.34 1.82
C VAL A 123 -27.51 3.48 2.02
N ALA A 124 -28.33 3.79 1.01
CA ALA A 124 -29.47 4.70 1.21
C ALA A 124 -30.49 4.13 2.23
N SER A 125 -30.43 2.83 2.54
CA SER A 125 -31.34 2.11 3.44
C SER A 125 -30.78 1.74 4.82
N LEU A 126 -29.47 1.90 5.10
CA LEU A 126 -28.92 1.59 6.43
C LEU A 126 -28.88 2.83 7.32
N ASP A 127 -28.90 2.60 8.63
CA ASP A 127 -28.57 3.64 9.59
C ASP A 127 -27.10 4.11 9.43
N ASP A 128 -26.83 5.33 9.87
CA ASP A 128 -25.49 5.94 9.70
C ASP A 128 -24.39 5.16 10.45
N GLY A 129 -24.72 4.50 11.56
CA GLY A 129 -23.78 3.68 12.33
C GLY A 129 -23.35 2.42 11.58
N GLN A 130 -24.31 1.69 11.02
CA GLN A 130 -24.09 0.50 10.19
C GLN A 130 -23.27 0.83 8.95
N ARG A 131 -23.54 1.97 8.31
CA ARG A 131 -22.73 2.45 7.17
C ARG A 131 -21.27 2.61 7.57
N LYS A 132 -21.03 3.30 8.68
CA LYS A 132 -19.68 3.58 9.18
C LYS A 132 -18.94 2.30 9.54
N ASP A 133 -19.61 1.39 10.25
CA ASP A 133 -19.07 0.07 10.57
C ASP A 133 -18.68 -0.72 9.31
N LEU A 134 -19.55 -0.77 8.30
CA LEU A 134 -19.25 -1.44 7.03
C LEU A 134 -18.03 -0.84 6.31
N MET A 135 -17.91 0.49 6.28
CA MET A 135 -16.75 1.16 5.68
C MET A 135 -15.47 0.92 6.49
N THR A 136 -15.54 0.89 7.81
CA THR A 136 -14.40 0.57 8.69
C THR A 136 -13.94 -0.87 8.50
N ARG A 137 -14.87 -1.83 8.39
CA ARG A 137 -14.53 -3.23 8.06
C ARG A 137 -13.92 -3.36 6.67
N GLU A 138 -14.42 -2.60 5.68
CA GLU A 138 -13.80 -2.58 4.35
C GLU A 138 -12.38 -2.02 4.38
N ALA A 139 -12.15 -0.95 5.16
CA ALA A 139 -10.82 -0.38 5.33
C ALA A 139 -9.88 -1.40 5.98
N TYR A 140 -10.34 -2.10 7.03
CA TYR A 140 -9.60 -3.19 7.68
C TYR A 140 -9.20 -4.29 6.69
N PHE A 141 -10.15 -4.76 5.88
CA PHE A 141 -9.93 -5.79 4.88
C PHE A 141 -8.90 -5.36 3.82
N LEU A 142 -9.07 -4.16 3.23
CA LEU A 142 -8.14 -3.65 2.22
C LEU A 142 -6.75 -3.42 2.80
N ASN A 143 -6.64 -2.86 4.00
CA ASN A 143 -5.37 -2.60 4.67
C ASN A 143 -4.64 -3.91 4.97
N SER A 144 -5.37 -4.93 5.42
CA SER A 144 -4.84 -6.29 5.62
C SER A 144 -4.24 -6.86 4.33
N LEU A 145 -4.96 -6.79 3.20
CA LEU A 145 -4.44 -7.30 1.92
C LEU A 145 -3.22 -6.52 1.41
N LEU A 146 -3.24 -5.18 1.52
CA LEU A 146 -2.23 -4.30 0.93
C LEU A 146 -0.89 -4.35 1.67
N ARG A 147 -0.89 -4.55 3.00
CA ARG A 147 0.34 -4.58 3.82
C ARG A 147 0.93 -5.97 4.02
N SER A 148 0.13 -7.03 3.84
CA SER A 148 0.56 -8.42 4.01
C SER A 148 1.68 -8.81 3.05
N ARG A 149 2.34 -9.96 3.29
CA ARG A 149 3.38 -10.55 2.41
C ARG A 149 2.80 -11.16 1.12
N LEU A 150 1.89 -10.43 0.48
CA LEU A 150 1.18 -10.80 -0.72
C LEU A 150 1.65 -9.93 -1.90
N HIS A 151 2.77 -10.31 -2.51
CA HIS A 151 3.47 -9.51 -3.53
C HIS A 151 2.60 -8.97 -4.69
N ARG A 152 1.50 -9.64 -5.04
CA ARG A 152 0.56 -9.18 -6.08
C ARG A 152 -0.40 -8.13 -5.53
N HIS A 153 -0.93 -8.38 -4.34
CA HIS A 153 -1.89 -7.53 -3.65
C HIS A 153 -1.28 -6.20 -3.25
N THR A 154 -0.08 -6.21 -2.68
CA THR A 154 0.64 -5.00 -2.22
C THR A 154 0.78 -3.94 -3.32
N LYS A 155 0.86 -4.33 -4.59
CA LYS A 155 0.97 -3.43 -5.75
C LYS A 155 -0.25 -3.42 -6.66
N SER A 156 -1.38 -3.96 -6.19
CA SER A 156 -2.57 -4.13 -7.01
C SER A 156 -3.19 -2.77 -7.35
N PRO A 157 -3.26 -2.37 -8.64
CA PRO A 157 -3.98 -1.17 -9.03
C PRO A 157 -5.47 -1.25 -8.65
N VAL A 158 -6.09 -2.43 -8.72
CA VAL A 158 -7.50 -2.61 -8.35
C VAL A 158 -7.74 -2.35 -6.87
N LEU A 159 -6.92 -2.94 -5.98
CA LEU A 159 -7.06 -2.73 -4.53
C LEU A 159 -6.73 -1.30 -4.11
N TRP A 160 -5.67 -0.69 -4.65
CA TRP A 160 -5.34 0.72 -4.34
C TRP A 160 -6.40 1.70 -4.85
N ASN A 161 -6.97 1.47 -6.04
CA ASN A 161 -8.09 2.27 -6.53
C ASN A 161 -9.35 2.05 -5.69
N HIS A 162 -9.57 0.85 -5.15
CA HIS A 162 -10.65 0.61 -4.20
C HIS A 162 -10.43 1.39 -2.91
N LYS A 163 -9.24 1.31 -2.32
CA LYS A 163 -8.88 2.07 -1.10
C LYS A 163 -9.00 3.57 -1.29
N ARG A 164 -8.55 4.12 -2.44
CA ARG A 164 -8.73 5.54 -2.79
C ARG A 164 -10.21 5.94 -2.88
N TRP A 165 -11.04 5.09 -3.49
CA TRP A 165 -12.48 5.32 -3.54
C TRP A 165 -13.08 5.30 -2.12
N LEU A 166 -12.71 4.33 -1.29
CA LEU A 166 -13.21 4.19 0.07
C LEU A 166 -12.82 5.39 0.93
N ALA A 167 -11.57 5.89 0.82
CA ALA A 167 -11.12 7.09 1.53
C ALA A 167 -12.01 8.31 1.25
N ARG A 168 -12.48 8.47 0.00
CA ARG A 168 -13.45 9.52 -0.35
C ARG A 168 -14.80 9.27 0.33
N GLN A 169 -15.29 8.03 0.32
CA GLN A 169 -16.55 7.70 1.00
C GLN A 169 -16.48 7.96 2.51
N LEU A 170 -15.38 7.58 3.16
CA LEU A 170 -15.13 7.83 4.58
C LEU A 170 -15.21 9.32 4.89
N ARG A 171 -14.48 10.16 4.13
CA ARG A 171 -14.53 11.62 4.27
C ARG A 171 -15.94 12.17 4.05
N ASP A 172 -16.59 11.77 2.95
CA ASP A 172 -17.91 12.31 2.56
C ASP A 172 -18.99 11.98 3.60
N HIS A 173 -18.77 10.95 4.42
CA HIS A 173 -19.65 10.54 5.53
C HIS A 173 -19.08 10.87 6.93
N GLY A 174 -18.06 11.74 7.00
CA GLY A 174 -17.50 12.23 8.25
C GLY A 174 -16.81 11.17 9.11
N VAL A 175 -16.30 10.09 8.51
CA VAL A 175 -15.46 9.11 9.19
C VAL A 175 -14.00 9.56 9.09
N PRO A 176 -13.35 9.88 10.22
CA PRO A 176 -11.99 10.39 10.20
C PRO A 176 -11.00 9.31 9.77
N ILE A 177 -10.02 9.70 8.96
CA ILE A 177 -8.87 8.86 8.61
C ILE A 177 -7.69 9.34 9.45
N CYS A 178 -7.20 8.47 10.35
CA CYS A 178 -5.99 8.78 11.10
C CYS A 178 -4.78 8.71 10.17
N LEU A 179 -4.35 9.86 9.63
CA LEU A 179 -3.26 9.92 8.66
C LEU A 179 -1.97 9.31 9.20
N LEU A 180 -1.57 9.63 10.43
CA LEU A 180 -0.35 9.08 11.01
C LEU A 180 -0.36 7.55 10.99
N HIS A 181 -1.46 6.95 11.44
CA HIS A 181 -1.64 5.50 11.39
C HIS A 181 -1.64 4.95 9.96
N GLU A 182 -2.29 5.62 9.00
CA GLU A 182 -2.26 5.22 7.58
C GLU A 182 -0.84 5.23 7.00
N PHE A 183 -0.02 6.22 7.35
CA PHE A 183 1.38 6.26 6.93
C PHE A 183 2.19 5.13 7.58
N GLU A 184 2.12 5.00 8.91
CA GLU A 184 2.93 4.06 9.67
C GLU A 184 2.57 2.60 9.41
N GLN A 185 1.28 2.26 9.32
CA GLN A 185 0.81 0.86 9.34
C GLN A 185 0.43 0.31 7.96
N VAL A 186 0.24 1.18 6.97
CA VAL A 186 -0.27 0.78 5.64
C VAL A 186 0.65 1.24 4.51
N ILE A 187 0.83 2.56 4.33
CA ILE A 187 1.55 3.11 3.17
C ILE A 187 3.03 2.73 3.22
N CYS A 188 3.72 3.03 4.33
CA CYS A 188 5.14 2.71 4.47
C CYS A 188 5.40 1.20 4.48
N VAL A 189 4.52 0.42 5.12
CA VAL A 189 4.63 -1.04 5.13
C VAL A 189 4.46 -1.61 3.71
N ALA A 190 3.44 -1.19 2.97
CA ALA A 190 3.24 -1.65 1.59
C ALA A 190 4.36 -1.18 0.64
N ALA A 191 4.97 -0.02 0.89
CA ALA A 191 6.13 0.46 0.14
C ALA A 191 7.40 -0.34 0.46
N GLU A 192 7.56 -0.83 1.69
CA GLU A 192 8.68 -1.70 2.07
C GLU A 192 8.51 -3.11 1.47
N ARG A 193 7.28 -3.64 1.50
CA ARG A 193 6.95 -4.95 0.92
C ARG A 193 7.11 -5.00 -0.61
N HIS A 194 6.99 -3.87 -1.29
CA HIS A 194 7.21 -3.78 -2.72
C HIS A 194 8.01 -2.52 -3.08
N ALA A 195 9.29 -2.69 -3.40
CA ALA A 195 10.15 -1.58 -3.80
C ALA A 195 9.51 -0.71 -4.89
N ARG A 196 9.56 0.61 -4.71
CA ARG A 196 9.04 1.63 -5.63
C ARG A 196 7.54 1.45 -5.87
N ASN A 197 6.77 1.18 -4.81
CA ASN A 197 5.32 1.01 -4.87
C ASN A 197 4.61 2.32 -5.22
N TYR A 198 4.57 2.64 -6.52
CA TYR A 198 3.96 3.87 -7.02
C TYR A 198 2.49 4.02 -6.61
N TYR A 199 1.74 2.91 -6.48
CA TYR A 199 0.33 2.97 -6.10
C TYR A 199 0.13 3.39 -4.64
N ALA A 200 0.94 2.86 -3.72
CA ALA A 200 0.92 3.27 -2.31
C ALA A 200 1.24 4.76 -2.17
N TRP A 201 2.29 5.23 -2.83
CA TRP A 201 2.70 6.65 -2.78
C TRP A 201 1.75 7.57 -3.53
N THR A 202 1.04 7.10 -4.56
CA THR A 202 -0.01 7.87 -5.22
C THR A 202 -1.22 8.04 -4.30
N TYR A 203 -1.66 6.97 -3.65
CA TYR A 203 -2.69 7.04 -2.61
C TYR A 203 -2.28 7.99 -1.47
N ALA A 204 -1.01 7.96 -1.05
CA ALA A 204 -0.47 8.86 -0.04
C ALA A 204 -0.66 10.34 -0.42
N ARG A 205 -0.39 10.71 -1.68
CA ARG A 205 -0.64 12.08 -2.20
C ARG A 205 -2.12 12.44 -2.13
N ASP A 206 -2.97 11.50 -2.50
CA ASP A 206 -4.40 11.74 -2.54
C ASP A 206 -4.99 11.95 -1.15
N VAL A 207 -4.66 11.08 -0.20
CA VAL A 207 -5.22 11.14 1.16
C VAL A 207 -4.74 12.38 1.90
N ILE A 208 -3.47 12.77 1.76
CA ILE A 208 -2.97 13.99 2.41
C ILE A 208 -3.53 15.26 1.78
N THR A 209 -3.59 15.32 0.44
CA THR A 209 -4.18 16.47 -0.27
C THR A 209 -5.65 16.62 0.09
N MET A 210 -6.36 15.49 0.16
CA MET A 210 -7.75 15.45 0.57
C MET A 210 -7.96 15.98 1.98
N GLU A 211 -7.12 15.58 2.94
CA GLU A 211 -7.23 16.00 4.33
C GLU A 211 -6.96 17.50 4.49
N ILE A 212 -5.94 18.03 3.81
CA ILE A 212 -5.56 19.43 3.98
C ILE A 212 -6.42 20.41 3.17
N ALA A 213 -7.17 19.95 2.17
CA ALA A 213 -7.89 20.80 1.22
C ALA A 213 -8.92 21.73 1.89
N SER A 214 -9.53 21.32 3.00
CA SER A 214 -10.54 22.10 3.74
C SER A 214 -9.98 22.78 4.99
N LEU A 215 -8.67 22.66 5.25
CA LEU A 215 -8.04 23.18 6.46
C LEU A 215 -7.46 24.59 6.23
N THR A 216 -7.35 25.35 7.32
CA THR A 216 -6.55 26.58 7.30
C THR A 216 -5.07 26.25 7.06
N PRO A 217 -4.26 27.17 6.51
CA PRO A 217 -2.84 26.91 6.26
C PRO A 217 -2.07 26.43 7.51
N ARG A 218 -2.41 26.97 8.69
CA ARG A 218 -1.80 26.55 9.97
C ARG A 218 -2.19 25.11 10.35
N ALA A 219 -3.46 24.75 10.20
CA ALA A 219 -3.93 23.39 10.50
C ALA A 219 -3.37 22.38 9.49
N ALA A 220 -3.34 22.73 8.21
CA ALA A 220 -2.72 21.92 7.16
C ALA A 220 -1.22 21.69 7.42
N SER A 221 -0.49 22.73 7.84
CA SER A 221 0.92 22.61 8.22
C SER A 221 1.13 21.65 9.39
N SER A 222 0.24 21.70 10.40
CA SER A 222 0.27 20.77 11.55
C SER A 222 0.00 19.31 11.16
N VAL A 223 -0.88 19.07 10.17
CA VAL A 223 -1.09 17.73 9.62
C VAL A 223 0.19 17.21 8.98
N VAL A 224 0.87 18.04 8.18
CA VAL A 224 2.14 17.67 7.56
C VAL A 224 3.24 17.47 8.60
N ASP A 225 3.28 18.24 9.68
CA ASP A 225 4.23 18.05 10.79
C ASP A 225 4.13 16.66 11.43
N SER A 226 2.93 16.06 11.47
CA SER A 226 2.75 14.70 11.99
C SER A 226 3.29 13.62 11.04
N VAL A 227 3.17 13.81 9.72
CA VAL A 227 3.50 12.81 8.71
C VAL A 227 4.95 12.91 8.23
N LEU A 228 5.48 14.13 8.15
CA LEU A 228 6.80 14.41 7.57
C LEU A 228 7.94 13.63 8.24
N PRO A 229 8.02 13.50 9.59
CA PRO A 229 9.07 12.72 10.23
C PRO A 229 9.04 11.24 9.84
N VAL A 230 7.85 10.63 9.77
CA VAL A 230 7.65 9.22 9.40
C VAL A 230 8.18 8.96 7.98
N VAL A 231 7.75 9.79 7.03
CA VAL A 231 8.13 9.67 5.61
C VAL A 231 9.62 9.95 5.43
N THR A 232 10.13 10.99 6.07
CA THR A 232 11.55 11.37 6.00
C THR A 232 12.44 10.25 6.54
N ASN A 233 12.09 9.67 7.69
CA ASN A 233 12.82 8.54 8.25
C ASN A 233 12.74 7.32 7.32
N TRP A 234 11.56 7.01 6.80
CA TRP A 234 11.37 5.90 5.87
C TRP A 234 12.23 6.05 4.61
N CYS A 235 12.25 7.23 3.98
CA CYS A 235 13.07 7.49 2.79
C CYS A 235 14.57 7.33 3.06
N ARG A 236 15.05 7.71 4.26
CA ARG A 236 16.46 7.55 4.64
C ARG A 236 16.85 6.08 4.81
N LEU A 237 15.97 5.25 5.33
CA LEU A 237 16.17 3.81 5.42
C LEU A 237 16.06 3.12 4.05
N HIS A 238 15.26 3.70 3.14
CA HIS A 238 15.00 3.18 1.80
C HIS A 238 15.56 4.12 0.73
N HIS A 239 16.82 4.51 0.86
CA HIS A 239 17.41 5.59 0.06
C HIS A 239 17.33 5.37 -1.47
N GLN A 240 17.16 4.13 -1.95
CA GLN A 240 16.98 3.83 -3.37
C GLN A 240 15.53 3.93 -3.89
N ASP A 241 14.53 4.19 -3.04
CA ASP A 241 13.12 4.20 -3.43
C ASP A 241 12.67 5.54 -4.02
N VAL A 242 12.64 5.62 -5.34
CA VAL A 242 12.26 6.86 -6.06
C VAL A 242 10.83 7.31 -5.75
N SER A 243 9.91 6.40 -5.43
CA SER A 243 8.51 6.75 -5.20
C SER A 243 8.34 7.42 -3.84
N GLY A 244 9.02 6.91 -2.81
CA GLY A 244 9.08 7.56 -1.49
C GLY A 244 9.72 8.94 -1.56
N TRP A 245 10.88 9.06 -2.20
CA TRP A 245 11.55 10.36 -2.37
C TRP A 245 10.72 11.37 -3.17
N ALA A 246 10.01 10.92 -4.21
CA ALA A 246 9.10 11.77 -4.98
C ALA A 246 7.85 12.17 -4.16
N PHE A 247 7.43 11.38 -3.18
CA PHE A 247 6.39 11.77 -2.24
C PHE A 247 6.92 12.77 -1.20
N LEU A 248 8.12 12.56 -0.64
CA LEU A 248 8.76 13.52 0.25
C LEU A 248 8.95 14.89 -0.43
N LEU A 249 9.34 14.91 -1.69
CA LEU A 249 9.42 16.13 -2.50
C LEU A 249 8.06 16.83 -2.61
N HIS A 250 6.97 16.07 -2.74
CA HIS A 250 5.62 16.61 -2.78
C HIS A 250 5.23 17.27 -1.44
N LEU A 251 5.54 16.64 -0.30
CA LEU A 251 5.31 17.25 1.03
C LEU A 251 6.06 18.57 1.19
N VAL A 252 7.34 18.60 0.81
CA VAL A 252 8.15 19.82 0.85
C VAL A 252 7.62 20.86 -0.14
N GLY A 253 7.09 20.44 -1.29
CA GLY A 253 6.44 21.35 -2.24
C GLY A 253 5.18 22.00 -1.68
N LEU A 254 4.42 21.30 -0.83
CA LEU A 254 3.26 21.86 -0.13
C LEU A 254 3.66 22.83 0.98
N PHE A 255 4.75 22.54 1.70
CA PHE A 255 5.24 23.34 2.83
C PHE A 255 6.77 23.55 2.73
N PRO A 256 7.23 24.46 1.86
CA PRO A 256 8.65 24.62 1.55
C PRO A 256 9.53 25.01 2.74
N GLU A 257 8.95 25.67 3.75
CA GLU A 257 9.64 26.03 5.00
C GLU A 257 10.18 24.80 5.74
N LYS A 258 9.52 23.63 5.59
CA LYS A 258 9.94 22.37 6.20
C LYS A 258 11.09 21.68 5.46
N GLY A 259 11.41 22.14 4.24
CA GLY A 259 12.42 21.51 3.39
C GLY A 259 13.87 21.76 3.82
N GLN A 260 14.12 22.81 4.62
CA GLN A 260 15.47 23.20 5.04
C GLN A 260 16.14 22.10 5.88
N ASP A 261 15.46 21.64 6.93
CA ASP A 261 15.96 20.61 7.85
C ASP A 261 16.04 19.25 7.16
N VAL A 262 15.05 18.94 6.32
CA VAL A 262 15.03 17.71 5.52
C VAL A 262 16.24 17.66 4.58
N ALA A 263 16.56 18.77 3.91
CA ALA A 263 17.71 18.85 3.01
C ALA A 263 19.03 18.68 3.78
N GLU A 264 19.19 19.39 4.90
CA GLU A 264 20.42 19.40 5.68
C GLU A 264 20.79 18.02 6.22
N GLU A 265 19.84 17.35 6.88
CA GLU A 265 20.09 16.00 7.40
C GLU A 265 20.24 14.97 6.26
N THR A 266 19.53 15.14 5.13
CA THR A 266 19.73 14.27 3.96
C THR A 266 21.14 14.41 3.38
N LEU A 267 21.66 15.64 3.25
CA LEU A 267 23.03 15.89 2.79
C LEU A 267 24.07 15.28 3.74
N ARG A 268 23.85 15.41 5.05
CA ARG A 268 24.71 14.77 6.07
C ARG A 268 24.79 13.25 5.86
N LEU A 269 23.66 12.61 5.62
CA LEU A 269 23.59 11.16 5.38
C LEU A 269 24.23 10.77 4.04
N VAL A 270 24.02 11.56 2.98
CA VAL A 270 24.68 11.36 1.69
C VAL A 270 26.19 11.39 1.83
N GLU A 271 26.74 12.39 2.53
CA GLU A 271 28.19 12.49 2.77
C GLU A 271 28.73 11.34 3.63
N LYS A 272 28.00 10.97 4.69
CA LYS A 272 28.41 9.94 5.65
C LYS A 272 28.39 8.55 5.03
N PHE A 273 27.32 8.20 4.32
CA PHE A 273 27.09 6.86 3.76
C PHE A 273 27.42 6.76 2.27
N LYS A 274 27.95 7.83 1.68
CA LYS A 274 28.35 7.90 0.26
C LYS A 274 27.22 7.52 -0.69
N TRP A 275 26.01 8.03 -0.45
CA TRP A 275 24.86 7.72 -1.30
C TRP A 275 24.98 8.37 -2.68
N ARG A 276 25.00 7.53 -3.73
CA ARG A 276 25.15 7.95 -5.14
C ARG A 276 23.97 7.56 -6.03
N ASN A 277 22.94 6.95 -5.44
CA ASN A 277 21.77 6.47 -6.16
C ASN A 277 20.91 7.61 -6.72
N GLU A 278 20.21 7.32 -7.82
CA GLU A 278 19.43 8.31 -8.56
C GLU A 278 18.29 8.93 -7.74
N SER A 279 17.63 8.15 -6.88
CA SER A 279 16.46 8.60 -6.11
C SER A 279 16.79 9.79 -5.20
N VAL A 280 17.88 9.70 -4.42
CA VAL A 280 18.30 10.79 -3.52
C VAL A 280 18.77 12.02 -4.31
N TRP A 281 19.56 11.82 -5.36
CA TRP A 281 20.09 12.92 -6.16
C TRP A 281 19.00 13.62 -6.98
N HIS A 282 18.00 12.88 -7.43
CA HIS A 282 16.80 13.46 -8.04
C HIS A 282 16.04 14.33 -7.02
N PHE A 283 15.86 13.86 -5.78
CA PHE A 283 15.25 14.64 -4.72
C PHE A 283 16.02 15.93 -4.43
N LEU A 284 17.31 15.83 -4.10
CA LEU A 284 18.16 16.99 -3.79
C LEU A 284 18.24 17.99 -4.93
N LYS A 285 18.31 17.52 -6.18
CA LYS A 285 18.26 18.40 -7.35
C LYS A 285 16.98 19.21 -7.39
N ASN A 286 15.82 18.56 -7.24
CA ASN A 286 14.55 19.27 -7.27
C ASN A 286 14.40 20.23 -6.09
N LEU A 287 14.91 19.89 -4.90
CA LEU A 287 14.98 20.83 -3.78
C LEU A 287 15.80 22.08 -4.13
N ALA A 288 16.95 21.92 -4.78
CA ALA A 288 17.80 23.05 -5.18
C ALA A 288 17.12 23.99 -6.20
N LEU A 289 16.10 23.51 -6.93
CA LEU A 289 15.32 24.30 -7.88
C LEU A 289 14.16 25.04 -7.20
N MET A 290 13.79 24.69 -5.96
CA MET A 290 12.71 25.37 -5.25
C MET A 290 13.17 26.77 -4.79
N PRO A 291 12.40 27.85 -5.06
CA PRO A 291 12.75 29.21 -4.66
C PRO A 291 13.02 29.35 -3.15
N ALA A 292 12.19 28.71 -2.32
CA ALA A 292 12.32 28.75 -0.86
C ALA A 292 13.57 28.04 -0.32
N LEU A 293 14.22 27.20 -1.13
CA LEU A 293 15.38 26.39 -0.73
C LEU A 293 16.66 26.77 -1.50
N GLN A 294 16.66 27.91 -2.22
CA GLN A 294 17.84 28.38 -2.96
C GLN A 294 19.10 28.51 -2.09
N ALA A 295 18.94 28.87 -0.81
CA ALA A 295 20.05 28.94 0.14
C ALA A 295 20.81 27.60 0.29
N LYS A 296 20.14 26.45 0.12
CA LYS A 296 20.75 25.12 0.22
C LYS A 296 21.43 24.67 -1.08
N LYS A 297 21.24 25.38 -2.20
CA LYS A 297 21.85 25.02 -3.50
C LYS A 297 23.37 24.90 -3.40
N LYS A 298 24.03 25.84 -2.71
CA LYS A 298 25.50 25.82 -2.52
C LYS A 298 25.96 24.56 -1.78
N SER A 299 25.30 24.21 -0.68
CA SER A 299 25.61 23.01 0.09
C SER A 299 25.39 21.73 -0.73
N ILE A 300 24.29 21.66 -1.49
CA ILE A 300 24.00 20.52 -2.38
C ILE A 300 25.12 20.34 -3.42
N VAL A 301 25.56 21.42 -4.06
CA VAL A 301 26.67 21.41 -5.03
C VAL A 301 27.99 20.96 -4.39
N GLU A 302 28.27 21.41 -3.17
CA GLU A 302 29.47 21.01 -2.44
C GLU A 302 29.50 19.50 -2.16
N VAL A 303 28.40 18.96 -1.64
CA VAL A 303 28.25 17.51 -1.39
C VAL A 303 28.33 16.72 -2.68
N TRP A 304 27.70 17.21 -3.74
CA TRP A 304 27.77 16.60 -5.06
C TRP A 304 29.21 16.47 -5.55
N ARG A 305 30.00 17.55 -5.44
CA ARG A 305 31.42 17.54 -5.83
C ARG A 305 32.22 16.52 -5.02
N LYS A 306 32.01 16.46 -3.70
CA LYS A 306 32.64 15.45 -2.83
C LYS A 306 32.27 14.03 -3.26
N MET A 307 31.00 13.77 -3.59
CA MET A 307 30.58 12.46 -4.07
C MET A 307 31.21 12.12 -5.42
N LYS A 308 31.23 13.06 -6.38
CA LYS A 308 31.83 12.88 -7.70
C LYS A 308 33.32 12.56 -7.63
N LEU A 309 34.08 13.27 -6.79
CA LEU A 309 35.51 13.01 -6.56
C LEU A 309 35.78 11.64 -5.93
N SER A 310 34.80 11.07 -5.24
CA SER A 310 34.94 9.75 -4.60
C SER A 310 34.55 8.57 -5.52
N VAL A 311 34.16 8.83 -6.77
CA VAL A 311 33.77 7.78 -7.71
C VAL A 311 35.00 7.25 -8.45
N ASP A 312 35.17 5.93 -8.43
CA ASP A 312 36.21 5.26 -9.21
C ASP A 312 35.72 5.08 -10.66
N GLY A 313 36.36 5.78 -11.60
CA GLY A 313 36.09 5.65 -13.04
C GLY A 313 34.92 6.51 -13.54
N GLU A 314 35.21 7.36 -14.54
CA GLU A 314 34.27 8.31 -15.14
C GLU A 314 33.09 7.63 -15.86
N ALA A 315 33.25 6.37 -16.29
CA ALA A 315 32.21 5.60 -16.97
C ALA A 315 31.32 4.76 -16.03
N SER A 316 31.50 4.86 -14.71
CA SER A 316 30.67 4.10 -13.76
C SER A 316 29.22 4.59 -13.74
N MET A 317 28.27 3.71 -13.39
CA MET A 317 26.85 4.09 -13.24
C MET A 317 26.63 5.19 -12.20
N ASP A 318 27.47 5.22 -11.15
CA ASP A 318 27.46 6.27 -10.14
C ASP A 318 27.90 7.62 -10.73
N ALA A 319 28.97 7.64 -11.53
CA ALA A 319 29.41 8.85 -12.24
C ALA A 319 28.31 9.38 -13.16
N ILE A 320 27.68 8.51 -13.96
CA ILE A 320 26.59 8.87 -14.87
C ILE A 320 25.39 9.45 -14.09
N THR A 321 25.04 8.84 -12.96
CA THR A 321 23.92 9.30 -12.13
C THR A 321 24.19 10.71 -11.58
N LEU A 322 25.40 10.95 -11.07
CA LEU A 322 25.81 12.25 -10.56
C LEU A 322 25.87 13.30 -11.67
N ASP A 323 26.35 12.94 -12.87
CA ASP A 323 26.43 13.88 -14.00
C ASP A 323 25.04 14.29 -14.49
N ARG A 324 24.10 13.34 -14.57
CA ARG A 324 22.69 13.64 -14.87
C ARG A 324 22.06 14.55 -13.83
N ALA A 325 22.40 14.38 -12.55
CA ALA A 325 21.92 15.27 -11.50
C ALA A 325 22.45 16.70 -11.68
N ALA A 326 23.72 16.85 -12.07
CA ALA A 326 24.36 18.16 -12.28
C ALA A 326 23.88 18.91 -13.52
N ALA A 327 23.72 18.22 -14.65
CA ALA A 327 23.36 18.82 -15.93
C ALA A 327 22.05 19.61 -15.86
N TRP A 328 21.11 19.23 -14.99
CA TRP A 328 19.79 19.88 -14.90
C TRP A 328 19.63 20.77 -13.66
N GLY A 329 20.51 20.63 -12.66
CA GLY A 329 20.50 21.46 -11.45
C GLY A 329 21.24 22.80 -11.61
N GLY A 330 21.92 23.00 -12.74
CA GLY A 330 22.84 24.13 -12.94
C GLY A 330 23.94 24.12 -11.87
N PHE A 331 24.52 22.94 -11.62
CA PHE A 331 25.63 22.73 -10.68
C PHE A 331 27.01 22.92 -11.34
N SER A 332 27.03 23.12 -12.66
CA SER A 332 28.21 23.42 -13.48
C SER A 332 28.70 24.86 -13.30
#